data_AF-A0A7C7QXS0-F1
#
_entry.id   AF-A0A7C7QXS0-F1
#
_cell.length_a   1.000
_cell.length_b   1.000
_cell.length_c   1.000
_cell.angle_alpha   90.00
_cell.angle_beta   90.00
_cell.angle_gamma   90.00
#
_symmetry.space_group_name_H-M   'P 1'
#
loop_
_entity.id
_entity.type
_entity.pdbx_description
1 polymer ?
#
loop_
_entity_poly.entity_id
_entity_poly.type
_entity_poly.pdbx_seq_one_letter_code
_entity_poly.pdbx_strand_id
1 'polypeptide(L)'
;REQFPHWATTARARRRISTVTVIPGYDDTKIRKPGLVVPRWEGRSYRAQWEEAIAAAPDWVLVTSWNEWHEGSEIEPSREYGHRYLEVTAQMSARFKSLAPHNSPTSPKEAGQGGTVR
;
A
#
# COMPACT_ATOMS: atom_id res chain seq x y z
N ARG A 1 -2.01 -0.35 16.17
CA ARG A 1 -3.09 -0.28 15.16
C ARG A 1 -3.46 1.17 14.78
N GLU A 2 -3.15 2.19 15.58
CA GLU A 2 -3.54 3.60 15.26
C GLU A 2 -2.53 4.40 14.41
N GLN A 3 -1.33 3.87 14.17
CA GLN A 3 -0.25 4.65 13.54
C GLN A 3 -0.47 4.93 12.05
N PHE A 4 -0.96 3.96 11.26
CA PHE A 4 -1.13 4.15 9.81
C PHE A 4 -2.19 5.19 9.44
N PRO A 5 -3.42 5.18 10.02
CA PRO A 5 -4.40 6.24 9.75
C PRO A 5 -3.91 7.63 10.15
N HIS A 6 -3.15 7.72 11.25
CA HIS A 6 -2.55 8.97 11.71
C HIS A 6 -1.54 9.51 10.69
N TRP A 7 -0.65 8.67 10.15
CA TRP A 7 0.32 9.08 9.13
C TRP A 7 -0.35 9.48 7.81
N ALA A 8 -1.35 8.74 7.34
CA ALA A 8 -2.11 9.11 6.13
C ALA A 8 -2.79 10.49 6.29
N THR A 9 -3.43 10.73 7.43
CA THR A 9 -4.05 12.02 7.75
C THR A 9 -3.03 13.14 7.83
N THR A 10 -1.87 12.88 8.45
CA THR A 10 -0.76 13.83 8.59
C THR A 10 -0.17 14.22 7.24
N ALA A 11 -0.01 13.27 6.32
CA ALA A 11 0.45 13.51 4.96
C ALA A 11 -0.56 14.38 4.19
N ARG A 12 -1.85 14.03 4.27
CA ARG A 12 -2.95 14.77 3.63
C ARG A 12 -3.01 16.23 4.11
N ALA A 13 -2.92 16.45 5.42
CA ALA A 13 -2.89 17.80 6.01
C ALA A 13 -1.69 18.64 5.53
N ARG A 14 -0.60 17.98 5.13
CA ARG A 14 0.62 18.61 4.59
C ARG A 14 0.67 18.60 3.06
N ARG A 15 -0.41 18.23 2.38
CA ARG A 15 -0.49 18.09 0.91
C ARG A 15 0.61 17.17 0.35
N ARG A 16 0.90 16.06 1.06
CA ARG A 16 1.83 15.00 0.64
C ARG A 16 1.07 13.72 0.32
N ILE A 17 1.66 12.89 -0.54
CA ILE A 17 1.18 11.55 -0.87
C ILE A 17 1.58 10.61 0.27
N SER A 18 0.61 9.83 0.74
CA SER A 18 0.80 8.73 1.67
C SER A 18 0.80 7.40 0.93
N THR A 19 1.72 6.52 1.32
CA THR A 19 1.83 5.17 0.76
C THR A 19 1.95 4.16 1.89
N VAL A 20 1.20 3.07 1.81
CA VAL A 20 1.39 1.89 2.67
C VAL A 20 1.91 0.74 1.81
N THR A 21 2.95 0.05 2.29
CA THR A 21 3.53 -1.09 1.60
C THR A 21 2.96 -2.39 2.14
N VAL A 22 2.67 -3.34 1.26
CA VAL A 22 2.23 -4.70 1.58
C VAL A 22 3.16 -5.72 0.95
N ILE A 23 3.45 -6.81 1.68
CA ILE A 23 4.39 -7.87 1.26
C ILE A 23 3.83 -9.25 1.65
N PRO A 24 3.83 -10.25 0.75
CA PRO A 24 3.20 -11.53 1.07
C PRO A 24 3.99 -12.38 2.07
N GLY A 25 5.32 -12.21 2.10
CA GLY A 25 6.27 -12.83 3.01
C GLY A 25 7.70 -12.46 2.60
N TYR A 26 8.69 -13.01 3.29
CA TYR A 26 10.11 -12.72 3.05
C TYR A 26 10.96 -13.94 3.41
N ASP A 27 11.90 -14.32 2.56
CA ASP A 27 12.93 -15.32 2.85
C ASP A 27 14.15 -15.07 1.96
N ASP A 28 15.19 -14.48 2.53
CA ASP A 28 16.46 -14.22 1.85
C ASP A 28 17.59 -15.18 2.30
N THR A 29 17.24 -16.25 3.02
CA THR A 29 18.23 -17.17 3.63
C THR A 29 19.10 -17.90 2.59
N LYS A 30 18.65 -17.93 1.33
CA LYS A 30 19.41 -18.47 0.19
C LYS A 30 20.55 -17.55 -0.26
N ILE A 31 20.46 -16.25 0.00
CA ILE A 31 21.42 -15.24 -0.51
C ILE A 31 22.11 -14.43 0.59
N ARG A 32 21.64 -14.46 1.85
CA ARG A 32 22.25 -13.71 2.98
C ARG A 32 22.63 -14.57 4.18
N LYS A 33 23.63 -14.12 4.94
CA LYS A 33 24.11 -14.75 6.20
C LYS A 33 24.47 -13.68 7.25
N PRO A 34 23.71 -13.54 8.35
CA PRO A 34 22.43 -14.22 8.61
C PRO A 34 21.35 -13.72 7.63
N GLY A 35 20.44 -14.61 7.25
CA GLY A 35 19.21 -14.25 6.54
C GLY A 35 18.03 -14.04 7.50
N LEU A 36 16.91 -13.57 6.97
CA LEU A 36 15.65 -13.33 7.65
C LEU A 36 14.54 -14.17 6.99
N VAL A 37 13.64 -14.72 7.81
CA VAL A 37 12.44 -15.42 7.35
C VAL A 37 11.20 -14.83 8.00
N VAL A 38 10.25 -14.41 7.17
CA VAL A 38 8.88 -14.06 7.52
C VAL A 38 7.96 -14.94 6.67
N PRO A 39 7.36 -16.00 7.24
CA PRO A 39 6.56 -16.92 6.45
C PRO A 39 5.32 -16.23 5.89
N ARG A 40 4.70 -16.83 4.87
CA ARG A 40 3.50 -16.25 4.24
C ARG A 40 2.19 -16.57 4.99
N TRP A 41 2.25 -17.51 5.94
CA TRP A 41 1.11 -18.06 6.70
C TRP A 41 -0.11 -18.35 5.81
N GLU A 42 0.11 -19.06 4.70
CA GLU A 42 -0.93 -19.41 3.72
C GLU A 42 -1.68 -18.19 3.13
N GLY A 43 -1.03 -17.02 3.11
CA GLY A 43 -1.57 -15.76 2.65
C GLY A 43 -2.28 -14.93 3.72
N ARG A 44 -2.36 -15.40 4.96
CA ARG A 44 -3.00 -14.65 6.07
C ARG A 44 -2.29 -13.32 6.34
N SER A 45 -0.96 -13.30 6.34
CA SER A 45 -0.21 -12.06 6.58
C SER A 45 -0.46 -11.03 5.47
N TYR A 46 -0.45 -11.46 4.22
CA TYR A 46 -0.70 -10.56 3.10
C TYR A 46 -2.10 -9.91 3.18
N ARG A 47 -3.13 -10.72 3.48
CA ARG A 47 -4.50 -10.21 3.66
C ARG A 47 -4.61 -9.25 4.84
N ALA A 48 -4.01 -9.58 5.98
CA ALA A 48 -4.01 -8.71 7.15
C ALA A 48 -3.33 -7.36 6.85
N GLN A 49 -2.20 -7.36 6.14
CA GLN A 49 -1.54 -6.13 5.72
C GLN A 49 -2.42 -5.30 4.76
N TRP A 50 -3.10 -5.93 3.80
CA TRP A 50 -4.07 -5.26 2.94
C TRP A 50 -5.24 -4.67 3.71
N GLU A 51 -5.76 -5.37 4.71
CA GLU A 51 -6.85 -4.88 5.56
C GLU A 51 -6.43 -3.64 6.35
N GLU A 52 -5.22 -3.64 6.92
CA GLU A 52 -4.65 -2.47 7.59
C GLU A 52 -4.39 -1.31 6.61
N ALA A 53 -3.91 -1.59 5.39
CA ALA A 53 -3.73 -0.59 4.35
C ALA A 53 -5.07 0.05 3.94
N ILE A 54 -6.11 -0.76 3.75
CA ILE A 54 -7.47 -0.28 3.45
C ILE A 54 -8.03 0.57 4.60
N ALA A 55 -7.84 0.13 5.85
CA ALA A 55 -8.28 0.87 7.04
C ALA A 55 -7.54 2.21 7.21
N ALA A 56 -6.26 2.26 6.83
CA ALA A 56 -5.46 3.48 6.87
C ALA A 56 -5.85 4.49 5.77
N ALA A 57 -6.47 4.02 4.69
CA ALA A 57 -6.85 4.81 3.52
C ALA A 57 -5.72 5.76 3.05
N PRO A 58 -4.56 5.21 2.64
CA PRO A 58 -3.49 5.99 2.02
C PRO A 58 -3.88 6.39 0.60
N ASP A 59 -3.10 7.29 0.01
CA ASP A 59 -3.26 7.64 -1.40
C ASP A 59 -2.88 6.46 -2.29
N TRP A 60 -1.76 5.79 -1.99
CA TRP A 60 -1.27 4.62 -2.73
C TRP A 60 -1.04 3.41 -1.81
N VAL A 61 -1.19 2.21 -2.39
CA VAL A 61 -0.67 0.96 -1.81
C VAL A 61 0.44 0.45 -2.72
N LEU A 62 1.61 0.20 -2.14
CA LEU A 62 2.75 -0.38 -2.85
C LEU A 62 2.84 -1.87 -2.54
N VAL A 63 2.92 -2.70 -3.58
CA VAL A 63 3.14 -4.14 -3.43
C VAL A 63 4.63 -4.44 -3.56
N THR A 64 5.22 -5.00 -2.52
CA THR A 64 6.58 -5.54 -2.53
C THR A 64 6.47 -7.06 -2.54
N SER A 65 6.68 -7.74 -3.67
CA SER A 65 7.09 -7.26 -5.00
C SER A 65 6.35 -8.02 -6.09
N TRP A 66 6.51 -7.65 -7.37
CA TRP A 66 6.08 -8.54 -8.45
C TRP A 66 6.88 -9.86 -8.39
N ASN A 67 8.21 -9.79 -8.52
CA ASN A 67 9.06 -10.95 -8.73
C ASN A 67 10.48 -10.85 -8.11
N GLU A 68 10.62 -10.30 -6.90
CA GLU A 68 11.90 -10.39 -6.19
C GLU A 68 12.05 -11.77 -5.52
N TRP A 69 12.37 -12.74 -6.37
CA TRP A 69 12.49 -14.15 -6.01
C TRP A 69 13.62 -14.43 -5.02
N HIS A 70 14.69 -13.65 -5.03
CA HIS A 70 15.81 -13.88 -4.11
C HIS A 70 15.45 -13.58 -2.66
N GLU A 71 14.49 -12.69 -2.45
CA GLU A 71 13.96 -12.33 -1.13
C GLU A 71 12.64 -13.03 -0.80
N GLY A 72 12.16 -13.90 -1.69
CA GLY A 72 10.91 -14.65 -1.48
C GLY A 72 9.70 -13.75 -1.27
N SER A 73 9.66 -12.55 -1.88
CA SER A 73 8.60 -11.53 -1.71
C SER A 73 7.63 -11.44 -2.90
N GLU A 74 7.78 -12.31 -3.90
CA GLU A 74 7.03 -12.30 -5.14
C GLU A 74 5.52 -12.51 -4.96
N ILE A 75 4.72 -11.81 -5.77
CA ILE A 75 3.31 -12.15 -6.05
C ILE A 75 3.13 -12.86 -7.40
N GLU A 76 4.19 -12.90 -8.23
CA GLU A 76 4.25 -13.65 -9.48
C GLU A 76 3.86 -15.13 -9.24
N PRO A 77 3.07 -15.76 -10.14
CA PRO A 77 2.69 -17.14 -9.97
C PRO A 77 3.90 -18.09 -9.89
N SER A 78 3.84 -19.02 -8.94
CA SER A 78 4.90 -20.01 -8.71
C SER A 78 4.34 -21.43 -8.71
N ARG A 79 5.22 -22.44 -8.70
CA ARG A 79 4.79 -23.84 -8.54
C ARG A 79 4.20 -24.11 -7.14
N GLU A 80 4.74 -23.44 -6.14
CA GLU A 80 4.38 -23.58 -4.72
C GLU A 80 3.05 -22.87 -4.40
N TYR A 81 2.79 -21.73 -5.04
CA TYR A 81 1.68 -20.84 -4.68
C TYR A 81 0.64 -20.65 -5.77
N GLY A 82 0.89 -21.10 -7.00
CA GLY A 82 0.00 -20.89 -8.14
C GLY A 82 -0.34 -19.40 -8.30
N HIS A 83 -1.60 -19.09 -8.59
CA HIS A 83 -2.08 -17.72 -8.75
C HIS A 83 -2.52 -17.04 -7.43
N ARG A 84 -2.34 -17.68 -6.28
CA ARG A 84 -2.91 -17.23 -5.00
C ARG A 84 -2.66 -15.76 -4.71
N TYR A 85 -1.41 -15.30 -4.81
CA TYR A 85 -1.07 -13.91 -4.45
C TYR A 85 -1.54 -12.88 -5.50
N LEU A 86 -1.67 -13.27 -6.76
CA LEU A 86 -2.35 -12.45 -7.77
C LEU A 86 -3.84 -12.30 -7.46
N GLU A 87 -4.52 -13.40 -7.12
CA GLU A 87 -5.94 -13.40 -6.77
C GLU A 87 -6.22 -12.54 -5.53
N VAL A 88 -5.39 -12.66 -4.48
CA VAL A 88 -5.48 -11.79 -3.30
C VAL A 88 -5.26 -10.32 -3.68
N THR A 89 -4.26 -10.03 -4.50
CA THR A 89 -3.97 -8.65 -4.95
C THR A 89 -5.12 -8.08 -5.76
N ALA A 90 -5.73 -8.86 -6.66
CA ALA A 90 -6.90 -8.46 -7.43
C ALA A 90 -8.10 -8.14 -6.52
N GLN A 91 -8.41 -9.03 -5.58
CA GLN A 91 -9.50 -8.85 -4.62
C GLN A 91 -9.30 -7.60 -3.75
N MET A 92 -8.11 -7.45 -3.15
CA MET A 92 -7.84 -6.38 -2.19
C MET A 92 -7.65 -5.02 -2.88
N SER A 93 -7.02 -4.97 -4.05
CA SER A 93 -6.91 -3.73 -4.83
C SER A 93 -8.26 -3.25 -5.35
N ALA A 94 -9.19 -4.15 -5.71
CA ALA A 94 -10.56 -3.78 -6.03
C ALA A 94 -11.27 -3.14 -4.84
N ARG A 95 -11.13 -3.74 -3.64
CA ARG A 95 -11.68 -3.18 -2.39
C ARG A 95 -11.06 -1.82 -2.04
N PHE A 96 -9.74 -1.67 -2.18
CA PHE A 96 -9.06 -0.39 -1.97
C PHE A 96 -9.55 0.69 -2.94
N LYS A 97 -9.68 0.38 -4.24
CA LYS A 97 -10.18 1.33 -5.24
C LYS A 97 -11.66 1.68 -5.10
N SER A 98 -12.45 0.85 -4.41
CA SER A 98 -13.86 1.17 -4.10
C SER A 98 -14.03 2.16 -2.96
N LEU A 99 -12.96 2.50 -2.23
CA LEU A 99 -12.99 3.58 -1.26
C LEU A 99 -13.26 4.91 -1.99
N ALA A 100 -14.07 5.77 -1.39
CA ALA A 100 -14.30 7.10 -1.94
C ALA A 100 -12.96 7.82 -2.11
N PRO A 101 -12.72 8.50 -3.26
CA PRO A 101 -11.55 9.33 -3.42
C PRO A 101 -11.46 10.28 -2.23
N HIS A 102 -10.30 10.36 -1.60
CA HIS A 102 -10.07 11.44 -0.66
C HIS A 102 -10.23 12.73 -1.45
N ASN A 103 -11.16 13.59 -1.03
CA ASN A 103 -11.21 14.96 -1.51
C ASN A 103 -9.85 15.57 -1.18
N SER A 104 -8.93 15.55 -2.14
CA SER A 104 -7.75 16.39 -2.13
C SER A 104 -8.24 17.79 -1.79
N PRO A 105 -7.62 18.51 -0.84
CA PRO A 105 -7.99 19.89 -0.61
C PRO A 105 -7.92 20.58 -1.97
N THR A 106 -9.09 21.00 -2.46
CA THR A 106 -9.23 21.86 -3.62
C THR A 106 -8.17 22.94 -3.43
N SER A 107 -7.25 23.07 -4.40
CA SER A 107 -6.37 24.24 -4.44
C SER A 107 -7.22 25.46 -4.09
N PRO A 108 -6.78 26.33 -3.16
CA PRO A 108 -7.54 27.53 -2.84
C PRO A 108 -7.89 28.19 -4.17
N LYS A 109 -9.19 28.42 -4.43
CA LYS A 109 -9.56 29.37 -5.47
C LYS A 109 -8.79 30.63 -5.13
N GLU A 110 -7.90 31.07 -6.02
CA GLU A 110 -7.24 32.35 -5.87
C GLU A 110 -8.31 33.37 -5.51
N ALA A 111 -8.19 33.96 -4.33
CA ALA A 111 -9.06 35.04 -3.92
C ALA A 111 -8.89 36.11 -4.99
N GLY A 112 -9.93 36.31 -5.80
CA GLY A 112 -9.94 37.34 -6.83
C GLY A 112 -9.50 38.64 -6.19
N GLN A 113 -8.35 39.15 -6.64
CA GLN A 113 -7.95 40.52 -6.36
C GLN A 113 -8.94 41.42 -7.08
N GLY A 114 -10.04 41.73 -6.38
CA GLY A 114 -10.89 42.87 -6.68
C GLY A 114 -10.09 44.14 -6.43
N GLY A 115 -9.31 44.55 -7.43
CA GLY A 115 -8.70 45.86 -7.52
C GLY A 115 -9.52 46.73 -8.45
N THR A 116 -10.47 47.47 -7.91
CA THR A 116 -11.11 48.60 -8.59
C THR A 116 -10.04 49.66 -8.88
N VAL A 117 -9.70 49.87 -10.14
CA VAL A 117 -9.00 51.08 -10.57
C VAL A 117 -10.06 52.11 -10.92
N ARG A 118 -10.09 53.21 -10.16
CA ARG A 118 -10.68 54.48 -10.57
C ARG A 118 -9.63 55.28 -11.34
#